data_AF-A0A7M3NU47-F1
#
_entry.id   AF-A0A7M3NU47-F1
#
_cell.length_a   1.000
_cell.length_b   1.000
_cell.length_c   1.000
_cell.angle_alpha   90.00
_cell.angle_beta   90.00
_cell.angle_gamma   90.00
#
_symmetry.space_group_name_H-M   'P 1'
#
loop_
_entity.id
_entity.type
_entity.pdbx_description
1 polymer ?
#
loop_
_entity_poly.entity_id
_entity_poly.type
_entity_poly.pdbx_seq_one_letter_code
_entity_poly.pdbx_strand_id
1 'polypeptide(L)'
;MDTPANDYTATPARRALDALADNTEDRAALDTLASSDVLVPVPDDVEDQDATDPAAVALPVIERPGGEPVVPVFTSEPAMAELLPYISRYRLVPLGALASQWPTEDLALTIDAGSAHPLTLTSEGVRTLLARP
;
A
#
# COMPACT_ATOMS: atom_id res chain seq x y z
N MET A 1 -23.71 13.73 20.32
CA MET A 1 -22.71 13.99 19.28
C MET A 1 -21.36 14.03 19.96
N ASP A 2 -20.33 13.65 19.20
CA ASP A 2 -18.90 13.63 19.55
C ASP A 2 -18.44 12.47 20.43
N THR A 3 -17.98 11.41 19.77
CA THR A 3 -17.06 10.42 20.35
C THR A 3 -15.63 10.90 20.02
N PRO A 4 -14.86 11.42 20.99
CA PRO A 4 -13.50 11.90 20.73
C PRO A 4 -12.51 10.83 21.17
N ALA A 5 -12.16 9.84 20.32
CA ALA A 5 -11.11 8.87 20.68
C ALA A 5 -10.52 7.97 19.58
N ASN A 6 -10.83 8.11 18.29
CA ASN A 6 -10.29 7.16 17.29
C ASN A 6 -8.95 7.57 16.64
N ASP A 7 -8.43 8.77 16.91
CA ASP A 7 -7.13 9.21 16.35
C ASP A 7 -5.89 8.64 17.07
N TYR A 8 -6.07 8.06 18.26
CA TYR A 8 -4.96 7.51 19.06
C TYR A 8 -4.52 6.11 18.60
N THR A 9 -5.32 5.41 17.78
CA THR A 9 -5.00 4.06 17.25
C THR A 9 -4.53 4.08 15.80
N ALA A 10 -4.51 5.24 15.14
CA ALA A 10 -3.98 5.36 13.79
C ALA A 10 -2.48 4.98 13.79
N THR A 11 -2.14 3.93 13.05
CA THR A 11 -0.75 3.51 12.83
C THR A 11 0.06 4.68 12.26
N PRO A 12 1.39 4.73 12.47
CA PRO A 12 2.24 5.76 11.87
C PRO A 12 1.99 5.90 10.36
N ALA A 13 1.81 4.78 9.65
CA ALA A 13 1.45 4.76 8.24
C ALA A 13 0.12 5.47 7.95
N ARG A 14 -0.93 5.22 8.74
CA ARG A 14 -2.25 5.84 8.59
C ARG A 14 -2.19 7.35 8.77
N ARG A 15 -1.45 7.84 9.77
CA ARG A 15 -1.25 9.29 9.99
C ARG A 15 -0.48 9.94 8.86
N ALA A 16 0.54 9.27 8.35
CA ALA A 16 1.30 9.76 7.21
C ALA A 16 0.45 9.79 5.94
N LEU A 17 -0.42 8.80 5.73
CA LEU A 17 -1.36 8.79 4.61
C LEU A 17 -2.34 9.97 4.69
N ASP A 18 -2.87 10.25 5.88
CA ASP A 18 -3.75 11.39 6.13
C ASP A 18 -3.05 12.74 5.85
N ALA A 19 -1.82 12.89 6.33
CA ALA A 19 -0.99 14.06 6.05
C ALA A 19 -0.72 14.22 4.54
N LEU A 20 -0.53 13.13 3.80
CA LEU A 20 -0.33 13.16 2.34
C LEU A 20 -1.61 13.43 1.56
N ALA A 21 -2.77 13.12 2.13
CA ALA A 21 -4.05 13.48 1.54
C ALA A 21 -4.27 15.00 1.55
N ASP A 22 -3.79 15.69 2.60
CA ASP A 22 -3.80 17.16 2.68
C ASP A 22 -2.61 17.77 1.90
N ASN A 23 -1.42 17.17 2.01
CA ASN A 23 -0.19 17.64 1.38
C ASN A 23 0.65 16.48 0.82
N THR A 24 0.47 16.19 -0.47
CA THR A 24 1.17 15.09 -1.17
C THR A 24 2.69 15.25 -1.25
N GLU A 25 3.23 16.43 -0.96
CA GLU A 25 4.67 16.72 -0.96
C GLU A 25 5.30 16.61 0.45
N ASP A 26 4.55 16.20 1.46
CA ASP A 26 5.05 16.05 2.83
C ASP A 26 6.11 14.93 2.92
N ARG A 27 7.38 15.34 2.94
CA ARG A 27 8.51 14.41 3.02
C ARG A 27 8.55 13.62 4.31
N ALA A 28 8.11 14.19 5.43
CA ALA A 28 8.13 13.47 6.71
C ALA A 28 7.07 12.36 6.72
N ALA A 29 5.91 12.63 6.11
CA ALA A 29 4.88 11.62 5.90
C ALA A 29 5.33 10.54 4.90
N LEU A 30 5.91 10.91 3.76
CA LEU A 30 6.49 9.96 2.81
C LEU A 30 7.57 9.06 3.46
N ASP A 31 8.43 9.64 4.30
CA ASP A 31 9.46 8.89 5.02
C ASP A 31 8.86 7.92 6.04
N THR A 32 7.86 8.37 6.80
CA THR A 32 7.12 7.52 7.74
C THR A 32 6.44 6.36 7.01
N LEU A 33 5.78 6.62 5.88
CA LEU A 33 5.19 5.58 5.03
C LEU A 33 6.26 4.60 4.53
N ALA A 34 7.36 5.09 3.97
CA ALA A 34 8.43 4.24 3.44
C ALA A 34 9.06 3.34 4.52
N SER A 35 9.13 3.81 5.76
CA SER A 35 9.61 3.04 6.91
C SER A 35 8.58 2.06 7.49
N SER A 36 7.31 2.14 7.06
CA SER A 36 6.23 1.33 7.58
C SER A 36 6.05 0.04 6.78
N ASP A 37 5.59 -1.01 7.45
CA ASP A 37 5.15 -2.24 6.80
C ASP A 37 3.73 -2.08 6.24
N VAL A 38 3.53 -2.58 5.02
CA VAL A 38 2.23 -2.64 4.36
C VAL A 38 1.83 -4.08 4.07
N LEU A 39 0.53 -4.30 4.04
CA LEU A 39 -0.12 -5.55 3.69
C LEU A 39 -0.30 -5.60 2.18
N VAL A 40 0.40 -6.53 1.53
CA VAL A 40 0.23 -6.84 0.12
C VAL A 40 -0.70 -8.05 0.03
N PRO A 41 -1.91 -7.93 -0.56
CA PRO A 41 -2.84 -9.05 -0.67
C PRO A 41 -2.25 -10.14 -1.58
N VAL A 42 -2.45 -11.39 -1.19
CA VAL A 42 -1.96 -12.55 -1.94
C VAL A 42 -3.19 -13.28 -2.49
N PRO A 43 -3.43 -13.27 -3.81
CA PRO A 43 -4.58 -13.97 -4.39
C PRO A 43 -4.48 -15.49 -4.18
N ASP A 44 -5.62 -16.18 -4.04
CA ASP A 44 -5.62 -17.62 -3.77
C ASP A 44 -5.00 -18.48 -4.89
N ASP A 45 -4.93 -17.97 -6.12
CA ASP A 45 -4.31 -18.63 -7.28
C ASP A 45 -2.77 -18.55 -7.31
N VAL A 46 -2.11 -17.79 -6.41
CA VAL A 46 -0.64 -17.82 -6.33
C VAL A 46 -0.16 -18.90 -5.35
N GLU A 47 0.70 -19.79 -5.84
CA GLU A 47 1.24 -20.90 -5.06
C GLU A 47 2.13 -20.40 -3.91
N ASP A 48 2.06 -21.08 -2.74
CA ASP A 48 2.80 -20.73 -1.51
C ASP A 48 4.33 -20.61 -1.67
N GLN A 49 4.88 -21.21 -2.73
CA GLN A 49 6.31 -21.22 -3.01
C GLN A 49 6.83 -19.85 -3.48
N ASP A 50 6.05 -19.11 -4.27
CA ASP A 50 6.28 -17.69 -4.57
C ASP A 50 5.85 -16.78 -3.39
N ALA A 51 4.99 -17.32 -2.50
CA ALA A 51 4.52 -16.61 -1.31
C ALA A 51 5.60 -16.41 -0.22
N THR A 52 6.68 -17.20 -0.27
CA THR A 52 7.67 -17.30 0.83
C THR A 52 9.01 -16.65 0.52
N ASP A 53 9.33 -16.38 -0.76
CA ASP A 53 10.56 -15.68 -1.12
C ASP A 53 10.41 -14.16 -0.89
N PRO A 54 11.15 -13.56 0.07
CA PRO A 54 11.07 -12.12 0.35
C PRO A 54 11.64 -11.25 -0.78
N ALA A 55 12.42 -11.82 -1.70
CA ALA A 55 12.98 -11.12 -2.86
C ALA A 55 12.09 -11.20 -4.11
N ALA A 56 11.12 -12.13 -4.16
CA ALA A 56 10.15 -12.25 -5.25
C ALA A 56 8.73 -11.98 -4.73
N VAL A 57 8.45 -10.72 -4.38
CA VAL A 57 7.07 -10.32 -4.04
C VAL A 57 6.24 -10.29 -5.32
N ALA A 58 5.37 -11.29 -5.50
CA ALA A 58 4.37 -11.27 -6.55
C ALA A 58 3.38 -10.12 -6.28
N LEU A 59 3.32 -9.14 -7.17
CA LEU A 59 2.46 -7.97 -7.01
C LEU A 59 1.03 -8.30 -7.45
N PRO A 60 0.02 -8.11 -6.59
CA PRO A 60 -1.38 -8.33 -6.94
C PRO A 60 -1.85 -7.21 -7.88
N VAL A 61 -1.88 -7.45 -9.17
CA VAL A 61 -2.32 -6.45 -10.15
C VAL A 61 -3.83 -6.51 -10.33
N ILE A 62 -4.52 -5.39 -10.09
CA ILE A 62 -5.93 -5.19 -10.42
C ILE A 62 -6.01 -4.41 -11.73
N GLU A 63 -6.53 -5.06 -12.76
CA GLU A 63 -6.87 -4.40 -14.02
C GLU A 63 -8.08 -3.48 -13.82
N ARG A 64 -7.95 -2.20 -14.18
CA ARG A 64 -9.07 -1.25 -14.17
C ARG A 64 -9.60 -1.07 -15.59
N PRO A 65 -10.92 -1.18 -15.82
CA PRO A 65 -11.48 -1.00 -17.14
C PRO A 65 -11.22 0.43 -17.64
N GLY A 66 -10.37 0.56 -18.68
CA GLY A 66 -10.02 1.83 -19.29
C GLY A 66 -9.02 2.68 -18.49
N GLY A 67 -8.30 2.10 -17.52
CA GLY A 67 -7.28 2.80 -16.74
C GLY A 67 -5.99 1.98 -16.58
N GLU A 68 -4.99 2.60 -15.98
CA GLU A 68 -3.74 1.92 -15.67
C GLU A 68 -3.97 0.82 -14.62
N PRO A 69 -3.30 -0.34 -14.77
CA PRO A 69 -3.33 -1.40 -13.80
C PRO A 69 -2.77 -0.91 -12.46
N VAL A 70 -3.42 -1.31 -11.37
CA VAL A 70 -3.05 -0.85 -10.02
C VAL A 70 -2.73 -2.02 -9.12
N VAL A 71 -1.75 -1.84 -8.26
CA VAL A 71 -1.42 -2.78 -7.20
C VAL A 71 -1.91 -2.20 -5.87
N PRO A 72 -2.94 -2.79 -5.25
CA PRO A 72 -3.41 -2.36 -3.94
C PRO A 72 -2.50 -2.86 -2.84
N VAL A 73 -2.17 -1.97 -1.91
CA VAL A 73 -1.51 -2.28 -0.64
C VAL A 73 -2.29 -1.62 0.49
N PHE A 74 -2.19 -2.15 1.70
CA PHE A 74 -2.98 -1.66 2.83
C PHE A 74 -2.11 -1.42 4.05
N THR A 75 -2.44 -0.38 4.81
CA THR A 75 -1.78 -0.08 6.09
C THR A 75 -2.41 -0.86 7.25
N SER A 76 -3.56 -1.49 7.02
CA SER A 76 -4.30 -2.24 8.03
C SER A 76 -5.20 -3.33 7.43
N GLU A 77 -5.38 -4.43 8.16
CA GLU A 77 -6.29 -5.53 7.79
C GLU A 77 -7.74 -5.07 7.57
N PRO A 78 -8.36 -4.19 8.39
CA PRO A 78 -9.71 -3.72 8.11
C PRO A 78 -9.81 -2.99 6.77
N ALA A 79 -8.84 -2.14 6.41
CA ALA A 79 -8.85 -1.45 5.11
C ALA A 79 -8.75 -2.44 3.94
N MET A 80 -8.00 -3.53 4.11
CA MET A 80 -7.92 -4.62 3.14
C MET A 80 -9.25 -5.36 3.02
N ALA A 81 -9.86 -5.74 4.15
CA ALA A 81 -11.12 -6.48 4.16
C ALA A 81 -12.29 -5.68 3.56
N GLU A 82 -12.25 -4.34 3.62
CA GLU A 82 -13.26 -3.50 2.96
C GLU A 82 -13.20 -3.57 1.44
N LEU A 83 -12.01 -3.65 0.84
CA LEU A 83 -11.85 -3.72 -0.61
C LEU A 83 -11.85 -5.17 -1.13
N LEU A 84 -11.22 -6.07 -0.39
CA LEU A 84 -10.94 -7.46 -0.76
C LEU A 84 -11.43 -8.42 0.34
N PRO A 85 -12.75 -8.49 0.61
CA PRO A 85 -13.30 -9.30 1.70
C PRO A 85 -13.08 -10.81 1.52
N TYR A 86 -12.79 -11.25 0.29
CA TYR A 86 -12.54 -12.66 -0.04
C TYR A 86 -11.08 -13.05 0.12
N ILE A 87 -10.15 -12.08 0.13
CA ILE A 87 -8.73 -12.36 0.29
C ILE A 87 -8.42 -12.46 1.77
N SER A 88 -8.10 -13.66 2.23
CA SER A 88 -7.72 -13.93 3.63
C SER A 88 -6.20 -13.97 3.83
N ARG A 89 -5.43 -13.90 2.74
CA ARG A 89 -3.96 -14.00 2.75
C ARG A 89 -3.33 -12.67 2.40
N TYR A 90 -2.33 -12.29 3.19
CA TYR A 90 -1.54 -11.10 2.94
C TYR A 90 -0.09 -11.34 3.31
N ARG A 91 0.79 -10.51 2.77
CA ARG A 91 2.19 -10.44 3.17
C ARG A 91 2.49 -9.07 3.74
N LEU A 92 3.17 -9.04 4.88
CA LEU A 92 3.76 -7.81 5.41
C LEU A 92 5.08 -7.56 4.69
N VAL A 93 5.19 -6.42 4.01
CA VAL A 93 6.38 -5.99 3.28
C VAL A 93 6.71 -4.55 3.68
N PRO A 94 7.99 -4.23 3.97
CA PRO A 94 8.40 -2.85 4.18
C PRO A 94 8.14 -2.03 2.92
N LEU A 95 7.37 -0.95 3.01
CA LEU A 95 6.95 -0.18 1.84
C LEU A 95 8.15 0.37 1.06
N GLY A 96 9.19 0.82 1.76
CA GLY A 96 10.42 1.29 1.12
C GLY A 96 11.15 0.20 0.34
N ALA A 97 11.18 -1.03 0.86
CA ALA A 97 11.79 -2.17 0.16
C ALA A 97 10.96 -2.61 -1.06
N LEU A 98 9.63 -2.59 -0.93
CA LEU A 98 8.70 -2.83 -2.04
C LEU A 98 8.89 -1.78 -3.13
N ALA A 99 9.01 -0.52 -2.75
CA ALA A 99 9.22 0.59 -3.66
C ALA A 99 10.57 0.55 -4.38
N SER A 100 11.64 0.12 -3.69
CA SER A 100 12.98 -0.05 -4.29
C SER A 100 13.03 -1.17 -5.34
N GLN A 101 12.17 -2.18 -5.22
CA GLN A 101 12.05 -3.29 -6.16
C GLN A 101 10.86 -3.13 -7.11
N TRP A 102 10.21 -1.97 -7.12
CA TRP A 102 9.00 -1.75 -7.92
C TRP A 102 9.31 -1.90 -9.41
N PRO A 103 8.52 -2.68 -10.16
CA PRO A 103 8.74 -2.88 -11.58
C PRO A 103 8.70 -1.56 -12.34
N THR A 104 9.42 -1.48 -13.44
CA THR A 104 9.43 -0.29 -14.31
C THR A 104 8.23 -0.19 -15.24
N GLU A 105 7.29 -1.11 -15.13
CA GLU A 105 6.03 -1.12 -15.87
C GLU A 105 5.14 0.06 -15.43
N ASP A 106 4.15 0.41 -16.27
CA ASP A 106 3.10 1.40 -15.98
C ASP A 106 2.08 0.86 -14.94
N LEU A 107 2.59 0.30 -13.85
CA LEU A 107 1.84 -0.19 -12.70
C LEU A 107 1.81 0.90 -11.63
N ALA A 108 0.63 1.42 -11.36
CA ALA A 108 0.42 2.33 -10.25
C ALA A 108 0.25 1.55 -8.94
N LEU A 109 0.72 2.11 -7.83
CA LEU A 109 0.50 1.57 -6.50
C LEU A 109 -0.60 2.39 -5.83
N THR A 110 -1.54 1.73 -5.17
CA THR A 110 -2.60 2.39 -4.41
C THR A 110 -2.60 1.90 -2.96
N ILE A 111 -2.48 2.82 -2.02
CA ILE A 111 -2.44 2.55 -0.57
C ILE A 111 -3.84 2.80 -0.01
N ASP A 112 -4.38 1.81 0.70
CA ASP A 112 -5.69 1.84 1.34
C ASP A 112 -6.82 2.29 0.39
N ALA A 113 -6.88 1.71 -0.82
CA ALA A 113 -7.81 2.10 -1.89
C ALA A 113 -9.31 2.06 -1.52
N GLY A 114 -9.70 1.33 -0.46
CA GLY A 114 -11.06 1.30 0.08
C GLY A 114 -11.32 2.28 1.21
N SER A 115 -10.30 2.98 1.71
CA SER A 115 -10.42 3.84 2.89
C SER A 115 -10.83 5.27 2.55
N ALA A 116 -11.13 6.08 3.57
CA ALA A 116 -11.50 7.49 3.41
C ALA A 116 -10.45 8.34 2.66
N HIS A 117 -9.16 8.01 2.80
CA HIS A 117 -8.05 8.77 2.25
C HIS A 117 -7.07 7.84 1.51
N PRO A 118 -7.41 7.36 0.31
CA PRO A 118 -6.50 6.51 -0.46
C PRO A 118 -5.39 7.35 -1.11
N LEU A 119 -4.17 6.83 -1.15
CA LEU A 119 -3.06 7.45 -1.90
C LEU A 119 -2.70 6.59 -3.10
N THR A 120 -2.76 7.17 -4.30
CA THR A 120 -2.32 6.48 -5.51
C THR A 120 -1.08 7.16 -6.08
N LEU A 121 -0.03 6.38 -6.28
CA LEU A 121 1.23 6.83 -6.84
C LEU A 121 1.50 6.09 -8.16
N THR A 122 2.04 6.79 -9.14
CA THR A 122 2.54 6.17 -10.37
C THR A 122 3.76 5.30 -10.08
N SER A 123 4.11 4.41 -11.01
CA SER A 123 5.34 3.60 -10.91
C SER A 123 6.59 4.46 -10.63
N GLU A 124 6.70 5.61 -11.29
CA GLU A 124 7.78 6.57 -11.02
C GLU A 124 7.70 7.17 -9.62
N GLY A 125 6.50 7.60 -9.19
CA GLY A 125 6.29 8.17 -7.86
C GLY A 125 6.65 7.20 -6.74
N VAL A 126 6.31 5.92 -6.88
CA VAL A 126 6.68 4.87 -5.91
C VAL A 126 8.19 4.80 -5.76
N ARG A 127 8.93 4.66 -6.87
CA ARG A 127 10.39 4.51 -6.83
C ARG A 127 11.14 5.78 -6.44
N THR A 128 10.57 6.96 -6.67
CA THR A 128 11.26 8.23 -6.39
C THR A 128 10.94 8.77 -5.00
N LEU A 129 9.70 8.58 -4.54
CA LEU A 129 9.23 9.13 -3.27
C LEU A 129 9.35 8.13 -2.11
N LEU A 130 9.12 6.84 -2.38
CA LEU A 130 9.07 5.80 -1.34
C LEU A 130 10.29 4.88 -1.34
N ALA A 131 11.00 4.70 -2.47
CA ALA A 131 12.23 3.91 -2.45
C ALA A 131 13.25 4.58 -1.54
N ARG A 132 13.85 3.78 -0.66
CA ARG A 132 14.93 4.18 0.22
C ARG A 132 16.11 3.22 0.01
N PRO A 133 17.35 3.74 -0.06
CA PRO A 133 18.56 2.95 -0.25
C PRO A 133 18.97 2.15 1.00
#